data_AF-A0A359H0J6-F1
#
_entry.id   AF-A0A359H0J6-F1
#
_cell.length_a   1.000
_cell.length_b   1.000
_cell.length_c   1.000
_cell.angle_alpha   90.00
_cell.angle_beta   90.00
_cell.angle_gamma   90.00
#
_symmetry.space_group_name_H-M   'P 1'
#
loop_
_entity.id
_entity.type
_entity.pdbx_description
1 polymer ?
#
loop_
_entity_poly.entity_id
_entity_poly.type
_entity_poly.pdbx_seq_one_letter_code
_entity_poly.pdbx_strand_id
1 'polypeptide(L)' 'MKLTMAESCTGGLVGHLITNIPGSSDYYLGSVTAYAYEVKEGLLGVKHETLQAHGAVSKECVIEMARGVRSALSGGFPLD' A
#
# COMPACT_ATOMS: atom_id res chain seq x y z
N MET A 1 -16.28 4.73 5.73
CA MET A 1 -15.04 3.95 5.81
C MET A 1 -14.66 3.38 4.45
N LYS A 2 -13.49 3.75 3.93
CA LYS A 2 -12.89 3.21 2.70
C LYS A 2 -11.59 2.47 3.04
N LEU A 3 -11.23 1.46 2.24
CA LEU A 3 -10.08 0.59 2.40
C LEU A 3 -9.08 0.81 1.27
N THR A 4 -7.79 0.83 1.61
CA THR A 4 -6.66 0.87 0.67
C THR A 4 -5.57 -0.10 1.11
N MET A 5 -4.74 -0.58 0.20
CA MET A 5 -3.66 -1.53 0.51
C MET A 5 -2.33 -1.22 -0.18
N ALA A 6 -1.24 -1.43 0.53
CA ALA A 6 0.09 -1.56 -0.06
C ALA A 6 0.47 -3.04 -0.05
N GLU A 7 0.85 -3.59 -1.20
CA GLU A 7 1.22 -4.99 -1.37
C GLU A 7 2.68 -5.10 -1.82
N SER A 8 3.38 -6.16 -1.38
CA SER A 8 4.72 -6.51 -1.89
C SER A 8 4.71 -7.97 -2.33
N CYS A 9 5.03 -8.92 -1.45
CA CYS A 9 5.13 -10.34 -1.79
C CYS A 9 3.82 -11.00 -2.27
N THR A 10 2.67 -10.42 -1.95
CA THR A 10 1.36 -10.89 -2.42
C THR A 10 1.06 -10.51 -3.88
N GLY A 11 1.81 -9.57 -4.46
CA GLY A 11 1.74 -9.26 -5.89
C GLY A 11 0.37 -8.77 -6.39
N GLY A 12 -0.49 -8.25 -5.53
CA GLY A 12 -1.86 -7.84 -5.88
C GLY A 12 -2.93 -8.88 -5.55
N LEU A 13 -2.57 -10.05 -5.00
CA LEU A 13 -3.53 -11.11 -4.67
C LEU A 13 -4.55 -10.64 -3.62
N VAL A 14 -4.18 -9.80 -2.67
CA VAL A 14 -5.14 -9.35 -1.65
C VAL A 14 -6.16 -8.40 -2.27
N GLY A 15 -5.70 -7.44 -3.09
CA GLY A 15 -6.59 -6.60 -3.88
C GLY A 15 -7.52 -7.42 -4.78
N HIS A 16 -6.99 -8.43 -5.47
CA HIS A 16 -7.79 -9.34 -6.28
C HIS A 16 -8.91 -10.01 -5.48
N LEU A 17 -8.60 -10.59 -4.31
CA LEU A 17 -9.58 -11.24 -3.45
C LEU A 17 -10.68 -10.27 -2.98
N ILE A 18 -10.31 -9.03 -2.66
CA ILE A 18 -11.29 -7.98 -2.30
C ILE A 18 -12.20 -7.66 -3.49
N THR A 19 -11.61 -7.44 -4.68
CA THR A 19 -12.35 -7.07 -5.89
C THR A 19 -13.19 -8.20 -6.47
N ASN A 20 -12.97 -9.44 -6.04
CA ASN A 20 -13.78 -10.59 -6.44
C ASN A 20 -15.17 -10.61 -5.77
N ILE A 21 -15.44 -9.69 -4.83
CA ILE A 21 -16.76 -9.51 -4.22
C ILE A 21 -17.53 -8.42 -4.98
N PRO A 22 -18.73 -8.71 -5.51
CA PRO A 22 -19.60 -7.70 -6.11
C PRO A 22 -19.90 -6.55 -5.14
N GLY A 23 -19.86 -5.31 -5.62
CA GLY A 23 -20.03 -4.11 -4.80
C GLY A 23 -18.77 -3.67 -4.05
N SER A 24 -17.62 -4.33 -4.26
CA SER A 24 -16.36 -3.95 -3.61
C SER A 24 -15.89 -2.52 -3.90
N SER A 25 -16.35 -1.89 -4.98
CA SER A 25 -16.17 -0.46 -5.27
C SER A 25 -16.70 0.47 -4.16
N ASP A 26 -17.68 0.01 -3.38
CA ASP A 26 -18.30 0.82 -2.33
C ASP A 26 -17.38 1.00 -1.12
N TYR A 27 -16.40 0.12 -0.92
CA TYR A 27 -15.49 0.18 0.22
C TYR A 27 -14.02 0.07 -0.15
N TYR A 28 -13.63 -0.44 -1.31
CA TYR A 28 -12.24 -0.59 -1.71
C TYR A 28 -11.82 0.49 -2.70
N LEU A 29 -10.86 1.32 -2.29
CA LEU A 29 -10.35 2.42 -3.09
C LEU A 29 -9.24 1.99 -4.06
N GLY A 30 -8.51 0.92 -3.71
CA GLY A 30 -7.46 0.35 -4.55
C GLY A 30 -6.22 -0.07 -3.75
N SER A 31 -5.16 -0.41 -4.49
CA SER A 31 -3.86 -0.75 -3.91
C SER A 31 -2.68 -0.27 -4.75
N VAL A 32 -1.51 -0.30 -4.13
CA VAL A 32 -0.22 -0.18 -4.78
C VAL A 32 0.57 -1.46 -4.54
N THR A 33 0.95 -2.16 -5.61
CA THR A 33 1.87 -3.30 -5.53
C THR A 33 3.31 -2.80 -5.64
N ALA A 34 3.92 -2.50 -4.49
CA ALA A 34 5.29 -2.02 -4.36
C ALA A 34 6.28 -3.16 -4.09
N TYR A 35 6.60 -3.95 -5.12
CA TYR A 35 7.54 -5.09 -4.99
C TYR A 35 8.99 -4.64 -4.84
N ALA A 36 9.45 -3.76 -5.73
CA ALA A 36 10.82 -3.24 -5.76
C ALA A 36 11.03 -2.07 -4.79
N TYR A 37 12.28 -1.79 -4.42
CA TYR A 37 12.63 -0.71 -3.48
C TYR A 37 12.22 0.66 -4.05
N GLU A 38 12.50 0.86 -5.34
CA GLU A 38 12.20 2.08 -6.08
C GLU A 38 10.70 2.41 -6.06
N VAL A 39 9.85 1.38 -6.08
CA VAL A 39 8.39 1.55 -6.00
C VAL A 39 7.94 1.86 -4.56
N LYS A 40 8.57 1.22 -3.56
CA LYS A 40 8.31 1.53 -2.14
C LYS A 40 8.67 2.98 -1.83
N GLU A 41 9.82 3.45 -2.32
CA GLU A 41 10.28 4.82 -2.13
C GLU A 41 9.46 5.81 -2.95
N GLY A 42 9.32 5.57 -4.25
CA GLY A 42 8.72 6.52 -5.19
C GLY A 42 7.21 6.67 -5.05
N LEU A 43 6.47 5.59 -4.81
CA LEU A 43 5.00 5.65 -4.72
C LEU A 43 4.49 5.70 -3.28
N LEU A 44 5.21 5.10 -2.33
CA LEU A 44 4.77 4.99 -0.94
C LEU A 44 5.60 5.81 0.04
N GLY A 45 6.64 6.51 -0.42
CA GLY A 45 7.46 7.36 0.45
C GLY A 45 8.18 6.60 1.56
N VAL A 46 8.43 5.30 1.37
CA VAL A 46 9.34 4.55 2.25
C VAL A 46 10.71 5.20 2.15
N LYS A 47 11.37 5.42 3.29
CA LYS A 47 12.67 6.08 3.30
C LYS A 47 13.76 5.13 2.84
N HIS A 48 14.73 5.68 2.11
CA HIS A 48 15.90 4.92 1.70
C HIS A 48 16.66 4.36 2.90
N GLU A 49 16.79 5.17 3.96
CA GLU A 49 17.49 4.79 5.19
C GLU A 49 16.78 3.62 5.90
N THR A 50 15.45 3.59 5.87
CA THR A 50 14.66 2.47 6.42
C THR A 50 14.99 1.17 5.70
N LEU A 51 15.02 1.21 4.36
CA LEU A 51 15.31 0.03 3.53
C LEU A 51 16.77 -0.45 3.68
N GLN A 52 17.72 0.46 3.83
CA GLN A 52 19.13 0.11 4.05
C GLN A 52 19.36 -0.47 5.45
N ALA A 53 18.76 0.11 6.50
CA ALA A 53 19.00 -0.29 7.88
C ALA A 53 18.21 -1.54 8.29
N HIS A 54 16.97 -1.69 7.80
CA HIS A 54 16.04 -2.72 8.26
C HIS A 54 15.62 -3.70 7.15
N GLY A 55 15.85 -3.36 5.88
CA GLY A 55 15.38 -4.14 4.74
C GLY A 55 13.87 -4.00 4.48
N ALA A 56 13.42 -4.52 3.34
CA ALA A 56 12.00 -4.49 2.95
C ALA A 56 11.08 -5.38 3.81
N VAL A 57 11.62 -6.41 4.45
CA VAL A 57 10.85 -7.30 5.35
C VAL A 57 11.08 -6.85 6.78
N SER A 58 10.49 -5.71 7.13
CA SER A 58 10.67 -5.07 8.45
C SER A 58 9.41 -4.35 8.91
N LYS A 59 9.32 -4.11 10.23
CA LYS A 59 8.21 -3.37 10.84
C LYS A 59 8.22 -1.91 10.38
N GLU A 60 9.41 -1.33 10.25
CA GLU A 60 9.65 0.03 9.85
C GLU A 60 9.16 0.26 8.42
N CYS A 61 9.57 -0.62 7.48
CA CYS A 61 9.14 -0.55 6.09
C CYS A 61 7.61 -0.67 5.95
N VAL A 62 6.97 -1.63 6.64
CA VAL A 62 5.51 -1.82 6.49
C VAL A 62 4.70 -0.66 7.06
N ILE A 63 5.16 -0.03 8.14
CA ILE A 63 4.51 1.17 8.70
C ILE A 63 4.60 2.34 7.71
N GLU A 64 5.75 2.54 7.08
CA GLU A 64 5.91 3.57 6.06
C GLU A 64 5.06 3.29 4.82
N MET A 65 5.06 2.05 4.31
CA MET A 65 4.20 1.63 3.20
C MET A 65 2.71 1.92 3.49
N ALA A 66 2.23 1.58 4.68
CA ALA A 66 0.84 1.79 5.08
C ALA A 66 0.46 3.27 5.16
N ARG A 67 1.34 4.13 5.69
CA ARG A 67 1.14 5.59 5.71
C ARG A 67 1.19 6.18 4.31
N GLY A 68 2.12 5.72 3.49
CA GLY A 68 2.30 6.10 2.10
C GLY A 68 1.04 5.87 1.29
N VAL A 69 0.53 4.64 1.29
CA VAL A 69 -0.65 4.30 0.49
C VAL A 69 -1.90 5.01 0.97
N ARG A 70 -2.04 5.20 2.29
CA ARG A 70 -3.12 6.02 2.85
C ARG A 70 -3.07 7.42 2.28
N SER A 71 -1.89 8.06 2.32
CA SER A 71 -1.72 9.44 1.84
C SER A 71 -1.96 9.54 0.33
N ALA A 72 -1.36 8.63 -0.44
CA ALA A 72 -1.45 8.59 -1.90
C ALA A 72 -2.91 8.47 -2.40
N LEU A 73 -3.76 7.68 -1.72
CA LEU A 73 -5.15 7.51 -2.13
C LEU A 73 -6.14 8.44 -1.40
N SER A 74 -5.79 8.94 -0.21
CA SER A 74 -6.65 9.90 0.53
C SER A 74 -6.73 11.28 -0.11
N GLY A 75 -5.76 11.66 -0.96
CA GLY A 75 -5.70 12.97 -1.60
C GLY A 75 -6.88 13.28 -2.54
N GLY A 76 -7.64 12.26 -2.95
CA GLY A 76 -8.85 12.42 -3.77
C GLY A 76 -10.14 11.90 -3.12
N PHE A 77 -10.05 11.16 -2.02
CA PHE A 77 -11.19 10.48 -1.40
C PHE A 77 -11.01 10.38 0.12
N PRO A 78 -11.95 10.89 0.94
CA PRO A 78 -11.91 10.72 2.39
C PRO A 78 -11.85 9.23 2.76
N LEU A 79 -10.96 8.86 3.69
CA LEU A 79 -10.76 7.47 4.14
C LEU A 79 -11.49 7.15 5.46
N ASP A 80 -12.28 8.10 5.96
CA ASP A 80 -13.17 8.04 7.13
C ASP A 80 -14.34 7.07 6.92
#